data_AF-F3GLT4-F1
#
_entry.id   AF-F3GLT4-F1
#
_cell.length_a   1.000
_cell.length_b   1.000
_cell.length_c   1.000
_cell.angle_alpha   90.00
_cell.angle_beta   90.00
_cell.angle_gamma   90.00
#
_symmetry.space_group_name_H-M   'P 1'
#
loop_
_entity.id
_entity.type
_entity.pdbx_description
1 polymer ?
#
loop_
_entity_poly.entity_id
_entity_poly.type
_entity_poly.pdbx_seq_one_letter_code
_entity_poly.pdbx_strand_id
1 'polypeptide(L)'
;MPARVGDYSDFYVGIHHALNVGKLFRPDNPLLPNYKYVPIGYHGRASTLCPSGTTVRRPSGQTLVPGQEVPVFGPCQRLDYELELGVWIGPGNAQGEAIG
;
A
#
# COMPACT_ATOMS: atom_id res chain seq x y z
N MET A 1 8.13 9.23 -16.62
CA MET A 1 8.71 8.58 -15.42
C MET A 1 10.21 8.79 -15.45
N PRO A 2 10.87 9.05 -14.30
CA PRO A 2 12.32 9.31 -14.26
C PRO A 2 13.17 8.05 -14.45
N ALA A 3 12.61 6.85 -14.28
CA ALA A 3 13.24 5.58 -14.59
C ALA A 3 12.18 4.52 -14.96
N ARG A 4 12.63 3.41 -15.55
CA ARG A 4 11.80 2.21 -15.74
C ARG A 4 11.78 1.43 -14.43
N VAL A 5 10.59 1.25 -13.87
CA VAL A 5 10.38 0.44 -12.66
C VAL A 5 10.26 -1.02 -13.07
N GLY A 6 11.15 -1.87 -12.57
CA GLY A 6 10.99 -3.33 -12.66
C GLY A 6 9.97 -3.79 -11.62
N ASP A 7 10.33 -3.62 -10.35
CA ASP A 7 9.51 -3.93 -9.19
C ASP A 7 9.25 -2.69 -8.34
N TYR A 8 8.09 -2.70 -7.67
CA TYR A 8 7.67 -1.66 -6.73
C TYR A 8 7.25 -2.36 -5.43
N SER A 9 7.81 -1.93 -4.31
CA SER A 9 7.45 -2.40 -2.98
C SER A 9 6.96 -1.22 -2.16
N ASP A 10 5.86 -1.42 -1.45
CA ASP A 10 5.31 -0.46 -0.51
C ASP A 10 5.41 -1.00 0.92
N PHE A 11 5.78 -0.13 1.86
CA PHE A 11 6.10 -0.47 3.24
C PHE A 11 5.14 0.21 4.21
N TYR A 12 4.70 -0.57 5.20
CA TYR A 12 3.79 -0.13 6.25
C TYR A 12 4.56 0.27 7.52
N VAL A 13 5.38 1.32 7.42
CA VAL A 13 6.36 1.69 8.47
C VAL A 13 6.03 2.98 9.24
N GLY A 14 5.00 3.73 8.83
CA GLY A 14 4.53 4.91 9.55
C GLY A 14 3.75 4.56 10.82
N ILE A 15 4.38 4.61 12.00
CA ILE A 15 3.76 4.11 13.25
C ILE A 15 2.47 4.83 13.63
N HIS A 16 2.38 6.15 13.41
CA HIS A 16 1.15 6.89 13.70
C HIS A 16 0.01 6.51 12.74
N HIS A 17 0.33 6.30 11.45
CA HIS A 17 -0.62 5.75 10.49
C HIS A 17 -1.10 4.37 10.94
N ALA A 18 -0.15 3.48 11.30
CA ALA A 18 -0.47 2.14 11.75
C ALA A 18 -1.34 2.09 13.01
N LEU A 19 -1.08 2.97 13.97
CA LEU A 19 -1.89 3.13 15.17
C LEU A 19 -3.30 3.63 14.84
N ASN A 20 -3.43 4.61 13.95
CA ASN A 20 -4.72 5.20 13.59
C ASN A 20 -5.60 4.21 12.85
N VAL A 21 -5.07 3.53 11.82
CA VAL A 21 -5.78 2.46 11.12
C VAL A 21 -6.12 1.33 12.08
N GLY A 22 -5.14 0.88 12.88
CA GLY A 22 -5.31 -0.17 13.86
C GLY A 22 -6.47 0.09 14.83
N LYS A 23 -6.62 1.32 15.32
CA LYS A 23 -7.70 1.69 16.26
C LYS A 23 -9.10 1.57 15.67
N LEU A 24 -9.25 1.70 14.35
CA LEU A 24 -10.55 1.52 13.68
C LEU A 24 -11.02 0.06 13.71
N PHE A 25 -10.09 -0.90 13.83
CA PHE A 25 -10.40 -2.34 13.83
C PHE A 25 -10.18 -3.02 15.19
N ARG A 26 -9.19 -2.55 15.95
CA ARG A 26 -8.70 -3.10 17.23
C ARG A 26 -8.36 -1.94 18.17
N PRO A 27 -9.36 -1.27 18.76
CA PRO A 27 -9.15 -0.05 19.55
C PRO A 27 -8.18 -0.24 20.72
N ASP A 28 -8.22 -1.40 21.38
CA ASP A 28 -7.39 -1.68 22.57
C ASP A 28 -5.97 -2.17 22.23
N ASN A 29 -5.79 -2.79 21.06
CA ASN A 29 -4.49 -3.29 20.61
C ASN A 29 -4.30 -3.03 19.10
N PRO A 30 -4.03 -1.77 18.72
CA PRO A 30 -4.08 -1.35 17.32
C PRO A 30 -2.95 -1.94 16.46
N LEU A 31 -1.78 -2.18 17.05
CA LEU A 31 -0.64 -2.76 16.33
C LEU A 31 -0.68 -4.28 16.38
N LEU A 32 -0.43 -4.92 15.24
CA LEU A 32 -0.17 -6.36 15.22
C LEU A 32 1.19 -6.66 15.86
N PRO A 33 1.37 -7.85 16.47
CA PRO A 33 2.59 -8.19 17.21
C PRO A 33 3.89 -8.03 16.39
N ASN A 34 3.83 -8.30 15.08
CA ASN A 34 5.00 -8.26 14.19
C ASN A 34 5.47 -6.85 13.82
N TYR A 35 4.62 -5.81 13.96
CA TYR A 35 4.90 -4.46 13.45
C TYR A 35 6.26 -3.90 13.91
N LYS A 36 6.63 -4.16 15.18
CA LYS A 36 7.85 -3.62 15.79
C LYS A 36 9.12 -4.42 15.46
N TYR A 37 8.99 -5.57 14.80
CA TYR A 37 10.09 -6.51 14.59
C TYR A 37 10.46 -6.70 13.12
N VAL A 38 9.53 -6.43 12.20
CA VAL A 38 9.76 -6.50 10.76
C VAL A 38 9.10 -5.30 10.09
N PRO A 39 9.81 -4.57 9.20
CA PRO A 39 9.17 -3.57 8.36
C PRO A 39 8.27 -4.29 7.36
N ILE A 40 7.02 -4.54 7.77
CA ILE A 40 6.01 -5.16 6.92
C ILE A 40 5.83 -4.33 5.65
N GLY A 41 5.72 -5.04 4.53
CA GLY A 41 5.51 -4.44 3.22
C GLY A 41 4.93 -5.49 2.27
N TYR A 42 4.57 -5.03 1.08
CA TYR A 42 3.97 -5.86 0.04
C TYR A 42 4.44 -5.41 -1.34
N HIS A 43 4.30 -6.29 -2.34
CA HIS A 43 4.60 -5.95 -3.73
C HIS A 43 3.47 -5.09 -4.31
N GLY A 44 3.81 -3.87 -4.70
CA GLY A 44 2.91 -2.96 -5.42
C GLY A 44 2.86 -3.27 -6.92
N ARG A 45 2.09 -2.47 -7.65
CA ARG A 45 1.93 -2.63 -9.11
C ARG A 45 2.75 -1.62 -9.90
N ALA A 46 3.93 -2.04 -10.37
CA ALA A 46 4.84 -1.18 -11.13
C ALA A 46 4.20 -0.56 -12.40
N SER A 47 3.33 -1.31 -13.09
CA SER A 47 2.72 -0.86 -14.35
C SER A 47 1.76 0.34 -14.21
N THR A 48 1.37 0.69 -12.99
CA THR A 48 0.43 1.80 -12.71
C THR A 48 1.10 2.99 -12.01
N LEU A 49 2.42 2.99 -11.88
CA LEU A 49 3.17 4.16 -11.43
C LEU A 49 3.20 5.22 -12.54
N CYS A 50 2.76 6.42 -12.20
CA CYS A 50 2.59 7.53 -13.14
C CYS A 50 3.35 8.78 -12.68
N PRO A 51 3.84 9.62 -13.60
CA PRO A 51 4.42 10.90 -13.23
C PRO A 51 3.35 11.86 -12.69
N SER A 52 3.78 12.86 -11.92
CA SER A 52 2.91 13.93 -11.43
C SER A 52 2.13 14.60 -12.57
N GLY A 53 0.90 15.00 -12.29
CA GLY A 53 -0.04 15.58 -13.26
C GLY A 53 -0.87 14.55 -14.04
N THR A 54 -0.58 13.25 -13.94
CA THR A 54 -1.39 12.20 -14.57
C THR A 54 -2.77 12.11 -13.91
N THR A 55 -3.84 12.13 -14.69
CA THR A 55 -5.20 11.99 -14.16
C THR A 55 -5.46 10.56 -13.66
N VAL A 56 -5.92 10.43 -12.42
CA VAL A 56 -6.36 9.16 -11.84
C VAL A 56 -7.88 9.04 -11.99
N ARG A 57 -8.34 8.03 -12.74
CA ARG A 57 -9.77 7.73 -12.88
C ARG A 57 -10.26 7.01 -11.62
N ARG A 58 -11.41 7.44 -11.08
CA ARG A 58 -12.11 6.70 -10.00
C ARG A 58 -12.34 5.25 -10.45
N PRO A 59 -11.83 4.25 -9.71
CA PRO A 59 -11.99 2.85 -10.12
C PRO A 59 -13.42 2.38 -9.85
N SER A 60 -13.86 1.42 -10.65
CA SER A 60 -15.02 0.59 -10.35
C SER A 60 -14.55 -0.78 -9.88
N GLY A 61 -15.28 -1.39 -8.97
CA GLY A 61 -14.93 -2.68 -8.41
C GLY A 61 -16.07 -3.29 -7.60
N GLN A 62 -15.79 -4.41 -6.96
CA GLN A 62 -16.71 -5.07 -6.05
C GLN A 62 -16.62 -4.44 -4.66
N THR A 63 -17.77 -4.15 -4.04
CA THR A 63 -17.85 -3.70 -2.65
C THR A 63 -18.90 -4.54 -1.92
N LEU A 64 -18.53 -5.09 -0.76
CA LEU A 64 -19.48 -5.73 0.15
C LEU A 64 -20.03 -4.68 1.11
N VAL A 65 -21.31 -4.36 0.96
CA VAL A 65 -21.99 -3.37 1.83
C VAL A 65 -22.23 -4.00 3.21
N PRO A 66 -22.08 -3.25 4.33
CA PRO A 66 -22.34 -3.78 5.66
C PRO A 66 -23.72 -4.45 5.77
N GLY A 67 -23.75 -5.66 6.32
CA GLY A 67 -24.97 -6.46 6.47
C GLY A 67 -25.45 -7.19 5.21
N GLN A 68 -24.73 -7.08 4.09
CA GLN A 68 -24.99 -7.87 2.88
C GLN A 68 -24.07 -9.09 2.80
N GLU A 69 -24.52 -10.12 2.10
CA GLU A 69 -23.75 -11.36 1.86
C GLU A 69 -23.11 -11.40 0.47
N VAL A 70 -23.68 -10.66 -0.49
CA VAL A 70 -23.24 -10.64 -1.89
C VAL A 70 -22.71 -9.24 -2.25
N PRO A 71 -21.52 -9.12 -2.87
CA PRO A 71 -20.97 -7.83 -3.23
C PRO A 71 -21.70 -7.22 -4.44
N VAL A 72 -21.69 -5.88 -4.52
CA VAL A 72 -22.17 -5.13 -5.68
C VAL A 72 -21.00 -4.61 -6.51
N PHE A 73 -21.17 -4.51 -7.83
CA PHE A 73 -20.21 -3.87 -8.72
C PHE A 73 -20.59 -2.41 -8.98
N GLY A 74 -19.65 -1.49 -8.83
CA GLY A 74 -19.87 -0.08 -9.12
C GLY A 74 -18.66 0.81 -8.82
N PRO A 75 -18.79 2.14 -8.96
CA PRO A 75 -17.73 3.08 -8.63
C PRO A 75 -17.34 3.01 -7.15
N CYS A 76 -16.04 3.13 -6.87
CA CYS A 76 -15.51 3.24 -5.50
C CYS A 76 -16.16 4.42 -4.76
N GLN A 77 -16.68 4.17 -3.57
CA GLN A 77 -17.37 5.17 -2.73
C GLN A 77 -16.43 5.91 -1.77
N ARG A 78 -15.27 5.32 -1.45
CA ARG A 78 -14.28 5.84 -0.50
C ARG A 78 -12.90 5.87 -1.15
N LEU A 79 -12.74 6.77 -2.13
CA LEU A 79 -11.44 7.01 -2.75
C LEU A 79 -10.60 7.86 -1.80
N ASP A 80 -9.38 7.44 -1.55
CA ASP A 80 -8.46 8.08 -0.60
C ASP A 80 -7.08 8.32 -1.26
N TYR A 81 -6.22 9.04 -0.56
CA TYR A 81 -4.80 9.19 -0.90
C TYR A 81 -3.91 8.80 0.27
N GLU A 82 -2.75 8.24 -0.04
CA GLU A 82 -1.69 7.94 0.93
C GLU A 82 -0.49 8.84 0.61
N LEU A 83 0.00 9.56 1.62
CA LEU A 83 1.19 10.40 1.50
C LEU A 83 2.41 9.57 1.87
N GLU A 84 3.33 9.41 0.91
CA GLU A 84 4.49 8.55 1.03
C GLU A 84 5.77 9.20 0.48
N LEU A 85 6.90 8.54 0.72
CA LEU A 85 8.19 8.84 0.09
C LEU A 85 8.70 7.57 -0.59
N GLY A 86 8.99 7.68 -1.89
CA GLY A 86 9.63 6.63 -2.66
C GLY A 86 11.15 6.82 -2.74
N VAL A 87 11.89 5.72 -2.68
CA VAL A 87 13.35 5.70 -2.89
C VAL A 87 13.66 4.82 -4.10
N TRP A 88 14.53 5.31 -4.98
CA TRP A 88 15.07 4.52 -6.08
C TRP A 88 16.27 3.73 -5.60
N ILE A 89 16.27 2.42 -5.88
CA ILE A 89 17.44 1.59 -5.64
C ILE A 89 18.46 1.85 -6.74
N GLY A 90 19.71 2.10 -6.34
CA GLY A 90 20.85 2.23 -7.24
C GLY A 90 21.38 0.84 -7.63
N PRO A 91 22.61 0.47 -7.26
CA PRO A 91 23.08 -0.92 -7.39
C PRO A 91 22.21 -1.87 -6.57
N GLY A 92 21.79 -2.99 -7.18
CA GLY A 92 21.09 -4.08 -6.50
C GLY A 92 22.04 -5.18 -6.00
N ASN A 93 21.47 -6.32 -5.62
CA ASN A 93 22.15 -7.55 -5.21
C ASN A 93 21.80 -8.72 -6.16
N ALA A 94 22.63 -9.76 -6.16
CA ALA A 94 22.30 -11.00 -6.85
C ALA A 94 21.22 -11.81 -6.10
N GLN A 95 20.49 -12.65 -6.82
CA GLN A 95 19.49 -13.52 -6.20
C GLN A 95 20.16 -14.47 -5.19
N GLY A 96 19.66 -14.47 -3.95
CA GLY A 96 20.20 -15.29 -2.86
C GLY A 96 21.28 -14.61 -2.04
N GLU A 97 21.73 -13.42 -2.42
CA GLU A 97 22.73 -12.64 -1.67
C GLU A 97 22.05 -11.46 -0.98
N ALA A 98 22.22 -11.30 0.34
CA ALA A 98 21.63 -10.19 1.08
C ALA A 98 22.44 -8.89 0.90
N ILE A 99 21.76 -7.74 0.99
CA ILE A 99 22.42 -6.44 1.14
C ILE A 99 23.00 -6.36 2.56
N GLY A 100 24.29 -6.08 2.69
CA GLY A 100 25.01 -5.89 3.96
C GLY A 100 25.44 -4.46 4.21
#